data_AF-A0A7C1FTT0-F1
#
_entry.id   AF-A0A7C1FTT0-F1
#
_cell.length_a   1.000
_cell.length_b   1.000
_cell.length_c   1.000
_cell.angle_alpha   90.00
_cell.angle_beta   90.00
_cell.angle_gamma   90.00
#
_symmetry.space_group_name_H-M   'P 1'
#
loop_
_entity.id
_entity.type
_entity.pdbx_description
1 polymer ?
#
loop_
_entity_poly.entity_id
_entity_poly.type
_entity_poly.pdbx_seq_one_letter_code
_entity_poly.pdbx_strand_id
1 'polypeptide(L)'
;MGRVIAAMSGGVDSSVAAWLLRQQGHEVIGVFMRHGVDTLEAEWSSGRQPGTAACAAGPVRDVAGEVQASSGTPKKVFRGCCSAADAADARRVADRLGIPLYVLNFEEQFGRI
;
A
#
# COMPACT_ATOMS: atom_id res chain seq x y z
N MET A 1 -20.95 -8.94 21.50
CA MET A 1 -19.96 -7.87 21.20
C MET A 1 -18.57 -8.46 21.39
N GLY A 2 -17.64 -8.22 20.46
CA GLY A 2 -16.30 -8.82 20.51
C GLY A 2 -15.25 -7.94 19.83
N ARG A 3 -13.97 -8.23 20.07
CA ARG A 3 -12.83 -7.56 19.43
C ARG A 3 -12.56 -8.16 18.06
N VAL A 4 -12.44 -7.31 17.05
CA VAL A 4 -12.21 -7.73 15.66
C VAL A 4 -11.03 -6.98 15.10
N ILE A 5 -10.06 -7.72 14.58
CA ILE A 5 -8.98 -7.16 13.77
C ILE A 5 -9.45 -7.19 12.30
N ALA A 6 -9.58 -6.02 11.70
CA ALA A 6 -9.96 -5.86 10.31
C ALA A 6 -8.71 -5.60 9.46
N ALA A 7 -8.42 -6.49 8.52
CA ALA A 7 -7.40 -6.24 7.49
C ALA A 7 -7.93 -5.16 6.54
N MET A 8 -7.32 -3.98 6.58
CA MET A 8 -7.71 -2.82 5.78
C MET A 8 -6.65 -2.58 4.71
N SER A 9 -6.98 -2.87 3.45
CA SER A 9 -6.10 -2.63 2.30
C SER A 9 -6.15 -1.19 1.79
N GLY A 10 -7.10 -0.37 2.25
CA GLY A 10 -7.39 0.95 1.67
C GLY A 10 -8.50 0.91 0.60
N GLY A 11 -8.91 -0.28 0.18
CA GLY A 11 -10.05 -0.46 -0.73
C GLY A 11 -11.42 -0.30 -0.06
N VAL A 12 -12.46 -0.23 -0.89
CA VAL A 12 -13.86 -0.01 -0.45
C VAL A 12 -14.38 -1.19 0.37
N ASP A 13 -14.10 -2.42 -0.03
CA ASP A 13 -14.68 -3.62 0.60
C ASP A 13 -14.25 -3.75 2.07
N SER A 14 -12.95 -3.63 2.34
CA SER A 14 -12.41 -3.69 3.70
C SER A 14 -12.88 -2.52 4.56
N SER A 15 -13.07 -1.34 3.95
CA SER A 15 -13.61 -0.14 4.60
C SER A 15 -15.07 -0.32 5.03
N VAL A 16 -15.92 -0.85 4.15
CA VAL A 16 -17.33 -1.11 4.43
C VAL A 16 -17.47 -2.23 5.45
N ALA A 17 -16.65 -3.29 5.36
CA ALA A 17 -16.63 -4.37 6.35
C ALA A 17 -16.31 -3.83 7.76
N ALA A 18 -15.27 -3.00 7.90
CA ALA A 18 -14.91 -2.36 9.16
C ALA A 18 -16.05 -1.47 9.70
N TRP A 19 -16.73 -0.72 8.83
CA TRP A 19 -17.88 0.11 9.21
C TRP A 19 -19.07 -0.72 9.72
N LEU A 20 -19.43 -1.81 9.03
CA LEU A 20 -20.52 -2.69 9.43
C LEU A 20 -20.25 -3.35 10.79
N LEU A 21 -19.03 -3.83 11.01
CA LEU A 21 -18.61 -4.39 12.29
C LEU A 21 -18.70 -3.36 13.42
N ARG A 22 -18.27 -2.11 13.15
CA ARG A 22 -18.41 -1.02 14.11
C ARG A 22 -19.88 -0.71 14.41
N GLN A 23 -20.75 -0.68 13.40
CA GLN A 23 -22.21 -0.46 13.56
C GLN A 23 -22.88 -1.56 14.39
N GLN A 24 -22.40 -2.80 14.26
CA GLN A 24 -22.84 -3.94 15.10
C GLN A 24 -22.29 -3.88 16.53
N GLY A 25 -21.53 -2.83 16.87
CA GLY A 25 -20.95 -2.61 18.19
C GLY A 25 -19.63 -3.31 18.43
N HIS A 26 -18.98 -3.92 17.44
CA HIS A 26 -17.67 -4.53 17.68
C HIS A 26 -16.58 -3.50 17.98
N GLU A 27 -15.64 -3.87 18.84
CA GLU A 27 -14.40 -3.11 19.01
C GLU A 27 -13.48 -3.47 17.84
N VAL A 28 -13.50 -2.63 16.82
CA VAL A 28 -12.76 -2.85 15.57
C VAL A 28 -11.40 -2.17 15.65
N ILE A 29 -10.36 -2.93 15.30
CA ILE A 29 -8.98 -2.45 15.16
C ILE A 29 -8.56 -2.71 13.71
N GLY A 30 -8.21 -1.66 12.99
CA GLY A 30 -7.69 -1.77 11.63
C GLY A 30 -6.24 -2.23 11.62
N VAL A 31 -5.88 -3.07 10.65
CA VAL A 31 -4.51 -3.47 10.34
C VAL A 31 -4.27 -3.34 8.85
N PHE A 32 -3.27 -2.55 8.47
CA PHE A 32 -2.71 -2.54 7.11
C PHE A 32 -1.45 -3.39 7.09
N MET A 33 -1.27 -4.20 6.05
CA MET A 33 -0.10 -5.06 5.91
C MET A 33 0.68 -4.65 4.67
N ARG A 34 1.99 -4.46 4.84
CA ARG A 34 2.93 -4.28 3.75
C ARG A 34 3.57 -5.63 3.46
N HIS A 35 3.28 -6.18 2.28
CA HIS A 35 3.98 -7.32 1.71
C HIS A 35 4.74 -6.73 0.53
N GLY A 36 6.07 -6.61 0.62
CA GLY A 36 6.90 -5.81 -0.30
C GLY A 36 6.97 -6.35 -1.72
N VAL A 37 5.85 -6.36 -2.42
CA VAL A 37 5.82 -6.47 -3.88
C VAL A 37 6.23 -5.12 -4.48
N ASP A 38 7.49 -4.77 -4.29
CA ASP A 38 8.16 -3.91 -5.25
C ASP A 38 8.19 -4.70 -6.56
N THR A 39 7.59 -4.16 -7.61
CA THR A 39 7.59 -4.72 -8.96
C THR A 39 8.99 -4.82 -9.60
N LEU A 40 10.06 -4.81 -8.79
CA LEU A 40 11.43 -5.08 -9.21
C LEU A 40 11.69 -6.58 -9.40
N GLU A 41 10.92 -7.48 -8.77
CA GLU A 41 11.15 -8.94 -8.92
C GLU A 41 10.57 -9.53 -10.21
N ALA A 42 9.64 -8.85 -10.88
CA ALA A 42 9.26 -9.21 -12.25
C ALA A 42 10.39 -8.90 -13.27
N GLU A 43 11.46 -8.20 -12.86
CA GLU A 43 12.59 -7.85 -13.72
C GLU A 43 13.80 -8.79 -13.57
N TRP A 44 13.90 -9.58 -12.49
CA TRP A 44 15.00 -10.53 -12.30
C TRP A 44 14.97 -11.67 -13.34
N SER A 45 13.79 -12.05 -13.81
CA SER A 45 13.62 -13.00 -14.92
C SER A 45 14.03 -12.41 -16.28
N SER A 46 14.37 -11.12 -16.35
CA SER A 46 14.83 -10.42 -17.56
C SER A 46 16.31 -9.97 -17.54
N GLY A 47 17.03 -10.24 -16.45
CA GLY A 47 18.49 -10.00 -16.37
C GLY A 47 18.92 -8.53 -16.26
N ARG A 48 18.04 -7.61 -15.83
CA ARG A 48 18.38 -6.18 -15.65
C ARG A 48 18.62 -5.86 -14.18
N GLN A 49 19.74 -5.22 -13.87
CA GLN A 49 20.12 -4.87 -12.50
C GLN A 49 19.16 -3.84 -11.86
N PRO A 50 18.88 -3.95 -10.55
CA PRO A 50 17.98 -3.05 -9.85
C PRO A 50 18.65 -1.68 -9.62
N GLY A 51 18.11 -0.65 -10.24
CA GLY A 51 18.31 0.74 -9.82
C GLY A 51 17.40 1.07 -8.63
N THR A 52 17.90 1.91 -7.72
CA THR A 52 17.32 2.32 -6.42
C THR A 52 15.99 3.11 -6.49
N ALA A 53 15.09 2.81 -7.43
CA ALA A 53 14.00 3.70 -7.84
C ALA A 53 12.60 3.34 -7.30
N ALA A 54 12.44 2.41 -6.36
CA ALA A 54 11.11 2.12 -5.79
C ALA A 54 10.64 3.18 -4.76
N CYS A 55 11.57 3.94 -4.17
CA CYS A 55 11.28 5.01 -3.20
C CYS A 55 11.12 6.41 -3.82
N ALA A 56 11.25 6.57 -5.14
CA ALA A 56 11.17 7.86 -5.83
C ALA A 56 9.96 7.96 -6.75
N ALA A 57 8.75 7.70 -6.24
CA ALA A 57 7.52 8.03 -6.97
C ALA A 57 7.05 9.45 -6.63
N GLY A 58 7.92 10.43 -6.92
CA GLY A 58 7.61 11.84 -7.09
C GLY A 58 8.54 12.38 -8.19
N PRO A 59 8.19 13.46 -8.91
CA PRO A 59 9.09 14.02 -9.91
C PRO A 59 10.38 14.46 -9.21
N VAL A 60 11.47 13.75 -9.45
CA VAL A 60 12.79 14.20 -9.01
C VAL A 60 13.17 15.37 -9.90
N ARG A 61 13.20 16.56 -9.29
CA ARG A 61 13.88 17.71 -9.89
C ARG A 61 15.36 17.48 -9.71
N ASP A 62 16.10 17.41 -10.80
CA ASP A 62 17.55 17.47 -10.72
C ASP A 62 17.98 18.82 -10.12
N VAL A 63 19.21 18.89 -9.58
CA VAL A 63 19.77 20.10 -8.95
C VAL A 63 19.75 21.33 -9.89
N ALA A 64 19.58 21.10 -11.20
CA ALA A 64 19.42 22.14 -12.23
C ALA A 64 17.97 22.61 -12.46
N GLY A 65 16.96 22.04 -11.77
CA GLY A 65 15.58 22.52 -11.83
C GLY A 65 14.80 22.18 -13.11
N GLU A 66 15.26 21.23 -13.93
CA GLU A 66 14.59 20.86 -15.18
C GLU A 66 13.77 19.57 -15.02
N VAL A 67 12.52 19.60 -15.48
CA VAL A 67 11.58 18.47 -15.38
C VAL A 67 11.66 17.66 -16.67
N GLN A 68 12.26 16.48 -16.63
CA GLN A 68 12.28 15.57 -17.77
C GLN A 68 10.93 14.87 -17.95
N ALA A 69 10.19 15.26 -19.00
CA ALA A 69 9.01 14.55 -19.45
C ALA A 69 9.44 13.39 -20.36
N SER A 70 9.41 12.15 -19.85
CA SER A 70 9.67 10.97 -20.66
C SER A 70 8.44 10.61 -21.51
N SER A 71 8.56 10.77 -22.82
CA SER A 71 7.60 10.41 -23.86
C SER A 71 7.47 8.89 -24.05
N GLY A 72 6.91 8.19 -23.07
CA GLY A 72 6.62 6.77 -23.16
C GLY A 72 5.24 6.46 -22.60
N THR A 73 4.42 5.73 -23.36
CA THR A 73 3.14 5.18 -22.87
C THR A 73 3.42 4.42 -21.57
N PRO A 74 2.82 4.81 -20.43
CA PRO A 74 3.15 4.20 -19.15
C PRO A 74 2.72 2.74 -19.20
N LYS A 75 3.70 1.82 -19.24
CA LYS A 75 3.43 0.40 -19.00
C LYS A 75 2.79 0.32 -17.62
N LYS A 76 1.62 -0.29 -17.55
CA LYS A 76 0.82 -0.41 -16.33
C LYS A 76 1.61 -1.28 -15.35
N VAL A 77 2.45 -0.64 -14.54
CA VAL A 77 3.13 -1.28 -13.41
C VAL A 77 2.02 -1.83 -12.54
N PHE A 78 1.97 -3.14 -12.36
CA PHE A 78 1.04 -3.77 -11.44
C PHE A 78 1.45 -3.36 -10.03
N ARG A 79 1.00 -2.17 -9.60
CA ARG A 79 1.03 -1.74 -8.22
C ARG A 79 0.30 -2.82 -7.44
N GLY A 80 1.05 -3.66 -6.71
CA GLY A 80 0.43 -4.56 -5.74
C GLY A 80 -0.47 -3.77 -4.82
N CYS A 81 -1.49 -4.43 -4.25
CA CYS A 81 -2.55 -3.88 -3.39
C CYS A 81 -2.04 -3.28 -2.06
N CYS A 82 -0.76 -2.91 -1.97
CA CYS A 82 -0.04 -2.56 -0.75
C CYS A 82 0.93 -1.40 -0.98
N SER A 83 0.54 -0.41 -1.78
CA SER A 83 1.34 0.79 -2.01
C SER A 83 1.27 1.77 -0.83
N ALA A 84 2.18 2.75 -0.81
CA ALA A 84 2.12 3.84 0.17
C ALA A 84 0.81 4.66 0.08
N ALA A 85 0.22 4.75 -1.13
CA ALA A 85 -1.06 5.41 -1.33
C ALA A 85 -2.20 4.62 -0.68
N ASP A 86 -2.20 3.29 -0.82
CA ASP A 86 -3.19 2.40 -0.21
C ASP A 86 -3.14 2.47 1.32
N ALA A 87 -1.93 2.51 1.90
CA ALA A 87 -1.74 2.71 3.33
C ALA A 87 -2.32 4.06 3.81
N ALA A 88 -2.14 5.12 3.02
CA ALA A 88 -2.70 6.43 3.31
C ALA A 88 -4.23 6.45 3.19
N ASP A 89 -4.81 5.72 2.24
CA ASP A 89 -6.25 5.56 2.10
C ASP A 89 -6.85 4.78 3.28
N ALA A 90 -6.22 3.66 3.67
CA ALA A 90 -6.60 2.90 4.87
C ALA A 90 -6.59 3.79 6.12
N ARG A 91 -5.57 4.65 6.26
CA ARG A 91 -5.49 5.61 7.37
C ARG A 91 -6.64 6.61 7.35
N ARG A 92 -6.91 7.23 6.20
CA ARG A 92 -8.02 8.18 6.05
C ARG A 92 -9.37 7.56 6.39
N VAL A 93 -9.58 6.30 6.02
CA VAL A 93 -10.81 5.57 6.37
C VAL A 93 -10.85 5.30 7.88
N ALA A 94 -9.79 4.77 8.47
CA ALA A 94 -9.74 4.47 9.90
C ALA A 94 -9.99 5.72 10.76
N ASP A 95 -9.40 6.87 10.39
CA ASP A 95 -9.60 8.15 11.06
C ASP A 95 -11.08 8.59 10.98
N ARG A 96 -11.74 8.45 9.82
CA ARG A 96 -13.18 8.72 9.68
C ARG A 96 -14.05 7.76 10.49
N LEU A 97 -13.64 6.50 10.57
CA LEU A 97 -14.29 5.47 11.37
C LEU A 97 -13.92 5.54 12.84
N GLY A 98 -13.06 6.48 13.29
CA GLY A 98 -12.64 6.57 14.68
C GLY A 98 -12.11 5.26 15.27
N ILE A 99 -11.46 4.44 14.44
CA ILE A 99 -10.85 3.16 14.86
C ILE A 99 -9.31 3.26 14.79
N PRO A 100 -8.58 2.60 15.69
CA PRO A 100 -7.12 2.55 15.59
C PRO A 100 -6.68 1.77 14.36
N LEU A 101 -5.62 2.23 13.69
CA LEU A 101 -4.98 1.53 12.56
C LEU A 101 -3.51 1.28 12.87
N TYR A 102 -3.11 0.02 12.80
CA TYR A 102 -1.70 -0.41 12.86
C TYR A 102 -1.18 -0.81 11.48
N VAL A 103 0.10 -0.56 11.24
CA VAL A 103 0.78 -0.94 10.00
C VAL A 103 1.78 -2.04 10.35
N LEU A 104 1.64 -3.19 9.72
CA LEU A 104 2.53 -4.35 9.89
C LEU A 104 3.38 -4.52 8.65
N ASN A 105 4.68 -4.73 8.83
CA ASN A 105 5.57 -5.13 7.75
C ASN A 105 5.69 -6.66 7.74
N PHE A 106 5.20 -7.29 6.68
CA PHE A 106 5.26 -8.74 6.43
C PHE A 106 6.02 -9.08 5.15
N GLU A 107 6.83 -8.16 4.63
CA GLU A 107 7.63 -8.37 3.42
C GLU A 107 8.52 -9.61 3.50
N GLU A 108 9.27 -9.77 4.60
CA GLU A 108 10.16 -10.92 4.78
C GLU A 108 9.39 -12.24 4.91
N GLN A 109 8.28 -12.25 5.66
CA GLN A 109 7.47 -13.45 5.87
C GLN A 109 6.75 -13.87 4.58
N PHE A 110 6.31 -12.91 3.77
CA PHE A 110 5.68 -13.17 2.50
C PHE A 110 6.67 -13.69 1.46
N GLY A 111 7.93 -13.23 1.47
CA GLY A 111 8.98 -13.76 0.59
C GLY A 111 9.45 -15.19 0.90
N ARG A 112 9.02 -15.77 2.02
CA ARG A 112 9.38 -17.14 2.44
C ARG A 112 8.33 -18.19 2.06
N ILE A 113 7.17 -17.79 1.53
CA ILE A 113 6.07 -18.67 1.10
C ILE A 113 5.97 -18.71 -0.42
#